data_AF-A0A6V8D9T6-F1
#
_entry.id   AF-A0A6V8D9T6-F1
#
_cell.length_a   1.000
_cell.length_b   1.000
_cell.length_c   1.000
_cell.angle_alpha   90.00
_cell.angle_beta   90.00
_cell.angle_gamma   90.00
#
_symmetry.space_group_name_H-M   'P 1'
#
loop_
_entity.id
_entity.type
_entity.pdbx_description
1 polymer ?
#
loop_
_entity_poly.entity_id
_entity_poly.type
_entity_poly.pdbx_seq_one_letter_code
_entity_poly.pdbx_strand_id
1 'polypeptide(L)'
;MVLSALPGVGERLAKKITAHFGDEQEALASLRCGDIARVAEIDGVSPKRALSLARLVAGDSGSFLATKEAERLHKNILTHIQSYASASATRQRMQLLMPVQDPTARREKSQAAINFAKACPERMIQLTAILKTLGQTRHSTERYERVVVSKAPMEHLKKWCRVLQPGSGETWKDYTVFKLVTWIGAGAPANPPKGWVVLGANPSPEMVVPERTIDWFRNNQRPLSALVALVGDAQKGDENQSFLSDIHTAVAGLERLPEWLNSIDEQGDLETIADVKDRLWKIAKGLEATVNDEVAEAMNNAKMNLSGSELLEALSDGAAFQRKLKQATSDVITDAMEAAKQRLAVELEGTGVRVPYSIFAKDWPAKVDRKVIDELDNALGVNLASGETERMLTLAKNLG
;
A
#
# COMPACT_ATOMS: atom_id res chain seq x y z
N MET A 1 -2.92 -35.80 -2.96
CA MET A 1 -3.78 -35.96 -4.16
C MET A 1 -3.18 -35.09 -5.24
N VAL A 2 -2.98 -35.60 -6.45
CA VAL A 2 -2.37 -34.87 -7.57
C VAL A 2 -3.50 -34.47 -8.55
N LEU A 3 -3.48 -33.26 -9.09
CA LEU A 3 -4.51 -32.71 -9.99
C LEU A 3 -4.73 -33.58 -11.24
N SER A 4 -3.69 -34.23 -11.74
CA SER A 4 -3.74 -35.14 -12.89
C SER A 4 -4.49 -36.44 -12.63
N ALA A 5 -4.73 -36.80 -11.36
CA ALA A 5 -5.52 -37.96 -10.98
C ALA A 5 -7.03 -37.70 -10.98
N LEU A 6 -7.46 -36.44 -11.16
CA LEU A 6 -8.87 -36.07 -11.18
C LEU A 6 -9.52 -36.47 -12.51
N PRO A 7 -10.70 -37.14 -12.49
CA PRO A 7 -11.37 -37.54 -13.70
C PRO A 7 -11.75 -36.32 -14.54
N GLY A 8 -11.33 -36.32 -15.81
CA GLY A 8 -11.54 -35.20 -16.73
C GLY A 8 -10.47 -34.10 -16.67
N VAL A 9 -9.39 -34.27 -15.90
CA VAL A 9 -8.21 -33.38 -15.92
C VAL A 9 -7.02 -34.11 -16.53
N GLY A 10 -6.75 -33.86 -17.81
CA GLY A 10 -5.51 -34.35 -18.45
C GLY A 10 -4.29 -33.54 -18.03
N GLU A 11 -3.08 -34.06 -18.28
CA GLU A 11 -1.80 -33.42 -17.91
C GLU A 11 -1.68 -31.96 -18.38
N ARG A 12 -2.19 -31.64 -19.58
CA ARG A 12 -2.17 -30.27 -20.11
C ARG A 12 -3.02 -29.32 -19.28
N LEU A 13 -4.18 -29.77 -18.81
CA LEU A 13 -5.07 -28.96 -17.99
C LEU A 13 -4.52 -28.83 -16.57
N ALA A 14 -3.97 -29.90 -16.00
CA ALA A 14 -3.29 -29.85 -14.71
C ALA A 14 -2.14 -28.82 -14.73
N LYS A 15 -1.27 -28.84 -15.75
CA LYS A 15 -0.20 -27.84 -15.91
C LYS A 15 -0.72 -26.42 -16.01
N LYS A 16 -1.82 -26.18 -16.73
CA LYS A 16 -2.45 -24.85 -16.81
C LYS A 16 -3.02 -24.40 -15.47
N ILE A 17 -3.67 -25.29 -14.74
CA ILE A 17 -4.21 -25.00 -13.40
C ILE A 17 -3.06 -24.65 -12.46
N THR A 18 -2.02 -25.48 -12.38
CA THR A 18 -0.84 -25.21 -11.55
C THR A 18 -0.17 -23.89 -11.95
N ALA A 19 0.00 -23.60 -13.24
CA ALA A 19 0.58 -22.34 -13.69
C ALA A 19 -0.28 -21.11 -13.34
N HIS A 20 -1.62 -21.26 -13.31
CA HIS A 20 -2.52 -20.17 -12.96
C HIS A 20 -2.47 -19.81 -11.47
N PHE A 21 -2.40 -20.83 -10.61
CA PHE A 21 -2.34 -20.67 -9.15
C PHE A 21 -0.91 -20.60 -8.62
N GLY A 22 0.12 -20.80 -9.44
CA GLY A 22 1.52 -20.86 -9.03
C GLY A 22 1.93 -22.23 -8.51
N ASP A 23 1.15 -22.81 -7.59
CA ASP A 23 1.40 -24.13 -7.03
C ASP A 23 0.17 -25.06 -7.07
N GLU A 24 0.43 -26.37 -7.04
CA GLU A 24 -0.58 -27.41 -7.02
C GLU A 24 -1.37 -27.42 -5.70
N GLN A 25 -0.74 -27.11 -4.57
CA GLN A 25 -1.44 -27.07 -3.29
C GLN A 25 -2.44 -25.91 -3.23
N GLU A 26 -2.05 -24.74 -3.73
CA GLU A 26 -2.92 -23.56 -3.83
C GLU A 26 -4.12 -23.81 -4.76
N ALA A 27 -3.88 -24.50 -5.88
CA ALA A 27 -4.95 -24.91 -6.79
C ALA A 27 -5.95 -25.84 -6.12
N LEU A 28 -5.47 -26.85 -5.38
CA LEU A 28 -6.33 -27.77 -4.63
C LEU A 28 -7.08 -27.07 -3.50
N ALA A 29 -6.42 -26.16 -2.77
CA ALA A 29 -7.06 -25.35 -1.74
C ALA A 29 -8.19 -24.49 -2.33
N SER A 30 -7.95 -23.83 -3.46
CA SER A 30 -8.96 -23.03 -4.18
C SER A 30 -10.16 -23.87 -4.61
N LEU A 31 -9.91 -25.09 -5.12
CA LEU A 31 -10.97 -26.05 -5.48
C LEU A 31 -11.77 -26.51 -4.25
N ARG A 32 -11.11 -26.81 -3.13
CA ARG A 32 -11.79 -27.18 -1.85
C ARG A 32 -12.64 -26.05 -1.29
N CYS A 33 -12.17 -24.81 -1.42
CA CYS A 33 -12.89 -23.63 -0.96
C CYS A 33 -14.07 -23.27 -1.86
N GLY A 34 -14.16 -23.84 -3.07
CA GLY A 34 -15.25 -23.58 -4.00
C GLY A 34 -15.14 -22.24 -4.70
N ASP A 35 -13.92 -21.77 -4.95
CA ASP A 35 -13.68 -20.56 -5.73
C ASP A 35 -13.85 -20.83 -7.23
N ILE A 36 -15.12 -21.04 -7.63
CA ILE A 36 -15.49 -21.44 -8.99
C ILE A 36 -15.13 -20.35 -10.00
N ALA A 37 -15.22 -19.08 -9.61
CA ALA A 37 -14.90 -17.94 -10.47
C ALA A 37 -13.43 -17.96 -10.88
N ARG A 38 -12.52 -18.05 -9.90
CA ARG A 38 -11.08 -18.08 -10.14
C ARG A 38 -10.62 -19.31 -10.92
N VAL A 39 -11.30 -20.44 -10.74
CA VAL A 39 -11.03 -21.66 -11.51
C VAL A 39 -11.57 -21.56 -12.95
N ALA A 40 -12.67 -20.83 -13.16
CA ALA A 40 -13.26 -20.61 -14.48
C ALA A 40 -12.52 -19.58 -15.35
N GLU A 41 -11.62 -18.77 -14.76
CA GLU A 41 -10.72 -17.87 -15.50
C GLU A 41 -9.67 -18.65 -16.34
N ILE A 42 -9.49 -19.94 -16.07
CA ILE A 42 -8.50 -20.77 -16.75
C ILE A 42 -9.01 -21.13 -18.14
N ASP A 43 -8.23 -20.80 -19.17
CA ASP A 43 -8.55 -21.12 -20.56
C ASP A 43 -8.87 -22.61 -20.77
N GLY A 44 -10.14 -22.87 -21.10
CA GLY A 44 -10.68 -24.21 -21.36
C GLY A 44 -11.47 -24.81 -20.19
N VAL A 45 -11.67 -24.07 -19.09
CA VAL A 45 -12.49 -24.48 -17.94
C VAL A 45 -13.77 -23.66 -17.88
N SER A 46 -14.91 -24.28 -18.19
CA SER A 46 -16.21 -23.63 -17.99
C SER A 46 -16.59 -23.59 -16.50
N PRO A 47 -17.46 -22.66 -16.05
CA PRO A 47 -17.94 -22.62 -14.66
C PRO A 47 -18.57 -23.95 -14.19
N LYS A 48 -19.30 -24.63 -15.09
CA LYS A 48 -19.90 -25.95 -14.80
C LYS A 48 -18.82 -27.01 -14.58
N ARG A 49 -17.73 -26.97 -15.34
CA ARG A 49 -16.60 -27.89 -15.20
C ARG A 49 -15.80 -27.57 -13.94
N ALA A 50 -15.53 -26.30 -13.65
CA ALA A 50 -14.90 -25.85 -12.42
C ALA A 50 -15.66 -26.34 -11.17
N LEU A 51 -17.00 -26.19 -11.16
CA LEU A 51 -17.84 -26.70 -10.08
C LEU A 51 -17.77 -28.23 -9.94
N SER A 52 -17.78 -28.97 -11.06
CA SER A 52 -17.64 -30.43 -11.03
C SER A 52 -16.30 -30.86 -10.43
N LEU A 53 -15.20 -30.18 -10.79
CA LEU A 53 -13.88 -30.46 -10.24
C LEU A 53 -13.80 -30.14 -8.75
N ALA A 54 -14.37 -29.01 -8.32
CA ALA A 54 -14.41 -28.63 -6.92
C ALA A 54 -15.18 -29.67 -6.07
N ARG A 55 -16.31 -30.20 -6.58
CA ARG A 55 -17.08 -31.25 -5.91
C ARG A 55 -16.31 -32.57 -5.77
N LEU A 56 -15.59 -32.97 -6.83
CA LEU A 56 -14.73 -34.16 -6.79
C LEU A 56 -13.62 -34.02 -5.75
N VAL A 57 -12.96 -32.87 -5.70
CA VAL A 57 -11.90 -32.58 -4.71
C VAL A 57 -12.44 -32.49 -3.28
N ALA A 58 -13.67 -32.03 -3.10
CA ALA A 58 -14.37 -32.02 -1.82
C ALA A 58 -14.78 -33.43 -1.33
N GLY A 59 -14.49 -34.49 -2.11
CA GLY A 59 -14.68 -35.89 -1.72
C GLY A 59 -16.01 -36.51 -2.15
N ASP A 60 -16.70 -35.92 -3.13
CA ASP A 60 -17.97 -36.46 -3.63
C ASP A 60 -17.82 -37.11 -5.01
N SER A 61 -18.21 -38.39 -5.12
CA SER A 61 -18.28 -39.14 -6.38
C SER A 61 -19.54 -38.87 -7.18
N GLY A 62 -20.51 -38.10 -6.64
CA GLY A 62 -21.78 -37.79 -7.29
C GLY A 62 -22.73 -38.98 -7.44
N SER A 63 -22.35 -40.16 -6.93
CA SER A 63 -23.09 -41.42 -7.12
C SER A 63 -24.42 -41.48 -6.35
N PHE A 64 -24.65 -40.59 -5.39
CA PHE A 64 -25.91 -40.51 -4.67
C PHE A 64 -27.06 -39.96 -5.53
N LEU A 65 -26.77 -39.03 -6.45
CA LEU A 65 -27.77 -38.44 -7.34
C LEU A 65 -27.93 -39.31 -8.60
N ALA A 66 -28.41 -40.54 -8.42
CA ALA A 66 -28.45 -41.55 -9.48
C ALA A 66 -29.54 -41.31 -10.55
N THR A 67 -30.54 -40.45 -10.28
CA THR A 67 -31.65 -40.17 -11.19
C THR A 67 -31.75 -38.69 -11.53
N LYS A 68 -32.31 -38.37 -12.71
CA LYS A 68 -32.55 -36.98 -13.15
C LYS A 68 -33.46 -36.23 -12.17
N GLU A 69 -34.42 -36.95 -11.57
CA GLU A 69 -35.32 -36.41 -10.55
C GLU A 69 -34.57 -36.06 -9.27
N ALA A 70 -33.63 -36.91 -8.82
CA ALA A 70 -32.79 -36.63 -7.66
C ALA A 70 -31.88 -35.41 -7.90
N GLU A 71 -31.25 -35.33 -9.09
CA GLU A 71 -30.47 -34.14 -9.49
C GLU A 71 -31.32 -32.87 -9.50
N ARG A 72 -32.55 -32.94 -10.05
CA ARG A 72 -33.48 -31.81 -10.07
C ARG A 72 -33.89 -31.38 -8.66
N LEU A 73 -34.22 -32.34 -7.79
CA LEU A 73 -34.60 -32.07 -6.41
C LEU A 73 -33.45 -31.43 -5.64
N HIS A 74 -32.23 -31.98 -5.76
CA HIS A 74 -31.03 -31.42 -5.16
C HIS A 74 -30.79 -29.98 -5.60
N LYS A 75 -30.87 -29.70 -6.91
CA LYS A 75 -30.73 -28.34 -7.44
C LYS A 75 -31.78 -27.38 -6.87
N ASN A 76 -33.03 -27.82 -6.75
CA ASN A 76 -34.11 -27.00 -6.20
C ASN A 76 -33.89 -26.68 -4.72
N ILE A 77 -33.57 -27.70 -3.90
CA ILE A 77 -33.27 -27.52 -2.47
C ILE A 77 -32.08 -26.59 -2.29
N LEU A 78 -31.01 -26.81 -3.07
CA LEU A 78 -29.81 -25.99 -3.00
C LEU A 78 -30.09 -24.53 -3.36
N THR A 79 -30.88 -24.28 -4.41
CA THR A 79 -31.29 -22.92 -4.81
C THR A 79 -32.09 -22.24 -3.70
N HIS A 80 -32.96 -22.98 -3.02
CA HIS A 80 -33.74 -22.46 -1.89
C HIS A 80 -32.85 -22.13 -0.68
N ILE A 81 -31.88 -22.98 -0.33
CA ILE A 81 -30.92 -22.67 0.75
C ILE A 81 -30.09 -21.43 0.39
N GLN A 82 -29.65 -21.33 -0.86
CA GLN A 82 -28.84 -20.22 -1.38
C GLN A 82 -29.54 -18.86 -1.35
N SER A 83 -30.87 -18.80 -1.37
CA SER A 83 -31.60 -17.53 -1.23
C SER A 83 -31.45 -16.90 0.15
N TYR A 84 -31.12 -17.70 1.17
CA TYR A 84 -30.86 -17.22 2.53
C TYR A 84 -29.40 -16.86 2.80
N ALA A 85 -28.49 -17.05 1.84
CA ALA A 85 -27.08 -16.74 2.01
C ALA A 85 -26.86 -15.21 2.13
N SER A 86 -26.18 -14.79 3.20
CA SER A 86 -25.91 -13.38 3.52
C SER A 86 -24.90 -12.71 2.58
N ALA A 87 -24.01 -13.48 1.96
CA ALA A 87 -22.96 -12.99 1.05
C ALA A 87 -22.91 -13.80 -0.25
N SER A 88 -22.46 -13.15 -1.34
CA SER A 88 -22.31 -13.79 -2.65
C SER A 88 -21.28 -14.93 -2.63
N ALA A 89 -20.17 -14.73 -1.93
CA ALA A 89 -19.13 -15.76 -1.75
C ALA A 89 -19.70 -17.01 -1.04
N THR A 90 -20.49 -16.82 0.01
CA THR A 90 -21.20 -17.91 0.71
C THR A 90 -22.16 -18.63 -0.23
N ARG A 91 -22.93 -17.88 -1.03
CA ARG A 91 -23.86 -18.46 -2.01
C ARG A 91 -23.14 -19.34 -3.04
N GLN A 92 -21.99 -18.89 -3.54
CA GLN A 92 -21.16 -19.66 -4.46
C GLN A 92 -20.60 -20.91 -3.79
N ARG A 93 -20.04 -20.79 -2.58
CA ARG A 93 -19.51 -21.94 -1.83
C ARG A 93 -20.58 -22.98 -1.50
N MET A 94 -21.81 -22.55 -1.23
CA MET A 94 -22.94 -23.45 -1.04
C MET A 94 -23.18 -24.37 -2.26
N GLN A 95 -22.74 -24.00 -3.47
CA GLN A 95 -22.85 -24.88 -4.65
C GLN A 95 -22.09 -26.21 -4.50
N LEU A 96 -21.13 -26.27 -3.57
CA LEU A 96 -20.40 -27.48 -3.21
C LEU A 96 -21.18 -28.40 -2.27
N LEU A 97 -22.31 -27.95 -1.72
CA LEU A 97 -23.14 -28.80 -0.86
C LEU A 97 -23.75 -29.93 -1.67
N MET A 98 -23.18 -31.11 -1.45
CA MET A 98 -23.67 -32.36 -2.00
C MET A 98 -24.23 -33.24 -0.89
N PRO A 99 -25.16 -34.16 -1.21
CA PRO A 99 -25.60 -35.19 -0.29
C PRO A 99 -24.39 -35.95 0.27
N VAL A 100 -24.40 -36.21 1.57
CA VAL A 100 -23.33 -36.96 2.26
C VAL A 100 -23.90 -38.22 2.87
N GLN A 101 -23.07 -39.25 2.98
CA GLN A 101 -23.44 -40.52 3.61
C GLN A 101 -23.76 -40.33 5.09
N ASP A 102 -22.92 -39.57 5.80
CA ASP A 102 -23.13 -39.21 7.20
C ASP A 102 -23.41 -37.70 7.35
N PRO A 103 -24.65 -37.29 7.65
CA PRO A 103 -25.00 -35.89 7.86
C PRO A 103 -24.79 -35.40 9.29
N THR A 104 -24.36 -36.24 10.23
CA THR A 104 -24.38 -35.96 11.68
C THR A 104 -23.64 -34.67 12.04
N ALA A 105 -22.38 -34.53 11.64
CA ALA A 105 -21.59 -33.31 11.91
C ALA A 105 -22.22 -32.03 11.31
N ARG A 106 -22.84 -32.12 10.12
CA ARG A 106 -23.51 -30.96 9.50
C ARG A 106 -24.78 -30.58 10.26
N ARG A 107 -25.52 -31.57 10.77
CA ARG A 107 -26.71 -31.35 11.61
C ARG A 107 -26.34 -30.69 12.93
N GLU A 108 -25.28 -31.16 13.59
CA GLU A 108 -24.78 -30.56 14.84
C GLU A 108 -24.43 -29.09 14.66
N LYS A 109 -23.65 -28.75 13.62
CA LYS A 109 -23.31 -27.34 13.30
C LYS A 109 -24.55 -26.48 13.02
N SER A 110 -25.50 -27.02 12.26
CA SER A 110 -26.74 -26.32 11.95
C SER A 110 -27.59 -26.09 13.21
N GLN A 111 -27.68 -27.10 14.07
CA GLN A 111 -28.43 -27.02 15.32
C GLN A 111 -27.79 -26.05 16.31
N ALA A 112 -26.46 -26.05 16.41
CA ALA A 112 -25.71 -25.09 17.22
C ALA A 112 -25.98 -23.64 16.77
N ALA A 113 -25.95 -23.37 15.46
CA ALA A 113 -26.29 -22.06 14.91
C ALA A 113 -27.73 -21.63 15.21
N ILE A 114 -28.70 -22.54 15.09
CA ILE A 114 -30.12 -22.27 15.41
C ILE A 114 -30.30 -21.99 16.91
N ASN A 115 -29.66 -22.78 17.77
CA ASN A 115 -29.73 -22.60 19.22
C ASN A 115 -29.11 -21.26 19.64
N PHE A 116 -27.96 -20.92 19.07
CA PHE A 116 -27.31 -19.63 19.28
C PHE A 116 -28.20 -18.46 18.86
N ALA A 117 -28.80 -18.52 17.68
CA ALA A 117 -29.70 -17.46 17.19
C ALA A 117 -30.92 -17.26 18.09
N LYS A 118 -31.41 -18.32 18.76
CA LYS A 118 -32.50 -18.23 19.74
C LYS A 118 -32.04 -17.66 21.08
N ALA A 119 -30.85 -18.05 21.55
CA ALA A 119 -30.31 -17.61 22.84
C ALA A 119 -29.83 -16.15 22.80
N CYS A 120 -29.14 -15.76 21.73
CA CYS A 120 -28.48 -14.45 21.58
C CYS A 120 -28.86 -13.79 20.24
N PRO A 121 -30.11 -13.33 20.06
CA PRO A 121 -30.60 -12.79 18.79
C PRO A 121 -29.84 -11.52 18.36
N GLU A 122 -29.52 -10.62 19.28
CA GLU A 122 -28.79 -9.38 18.96
C GLU A 122 -27.37 -9.66 18.45
N ARG A 123 -26.65 -10.58 19.09
CA ARG A 123 -25.30 -10.98 18.66
C ARG A 123 -25.34 -11.68 17.30
N MET A 124 -26.37 -12.49 17.03
CA MET A 124 -26.57 -13.09 15.71
C MET A 124 -26.82 -12.05 14.62
N ILE A 125 -27.57 -10.97 14.91
CA ILE A 125 -27.78 -9.85 13.97
C ILE A 125 -26.44 -9.16 13.66
N GLN A 126 -25.63 -8.88 14.69
CA GLN A 126 -24.30 -8.26 14.54
C GLN A 126 -23.38 -9.14 13.67
N LEU A 127 -23.27 -10.43 14.00
CA LEU A 127 -22.48 -11.39 13.22
C LEU A 127 -22.96 -11.47 11.77
N THR A 128 -24.27 -11.54 11.55
CA THR A 128 -24.83 -11.55 10.20
C THR A 128 -24.47 -10.28 9.43
N ALA A 129 -24.46 -9.12 10.08
CA ALA A 129 -24.05 -7.87 9.45
C ALA A 129 -22.57 -7.90 9.03
N ILE A 130 -21.69 -8.44 9.87
CA ILE A 130 -20.27 -8.65 9.54
C ILE A 130 -20.13 -9.63 8.37
N LEU A 131 -20.79 -10.79 8.42
CA LEU A 131 -20.68 -11.82 7.39
C LEU A 131 -21.25 -11.40 6.04
N LYS A 132 -22.16 -10.41 5.99
CA LYS A 132 -22.67 -9.83 4.72
C LYS A 132 -21.60 -9.11 3.91
N THR A 133 -20.55 -8.59 4.55
CA THR A 133 -19.48 -7.86 3.85
C THR A 133 -18.37 -8.78 3.36
N LEU A 134 -18.36 -10.05 3.79
CA LEU A 134 -17.45 -11.06 3.26
C LEU A 134 -17.60 -11.22 1.74
N GLY A 135 -16.48 -11.40 1.08
CA GLY A 135 -16.38 -11.56 -0.36
C GLY A 135 -15.17 -12.39 -0.73
N GLN A 136 -15.12 -12.82 -1.98
CA GLN A 136 -13.92 -13.45 -2.53
C GLN A 136 -12.84 -12.39 -2.71
N THR A 137 -11.61 -12.72 -2.33
CA THR A 137 -10.46 -11.86 -2.59
C THR A 137 -10.07 -11.93 -4.07
N ARG A 138 -9.52 -10.84 -4.58
CA ARG A 138 -9.15 -10.71 -5.99
C ARG A 138 -7.77 -10.10 -6.11
N HIS A 139 -7.01 -10.56 -7.10
CA HIS A 139 -5.79 -9.89 -7.52
C HIS A 139 -6.11 -8.89 -8.63
N SER A 140 -5.31 -7.83 -8.74
CA SER A 140 -5.34 -6.98 -9.91
C SER A 140 -4.97 -7.79 -11.16
N THR A 141 -5.71 -7.58 -12.24
CA THR A 141 -5.41 -8.13 -13.57
C THR A 141 -4.50 -7.21 -14.38
N GLU A 142 -4.26 -6.00 -13.90
CA GLU A 142 -3.44 -5.02 -14.59
C GLU A 142 -1.95 -5.33 -14.44
N ARG A 143 -1.20 -4.97 -15.48
CA ARG A 143 0.24 -5.11 -15.50
C ARG A 143 0.88 -3.87 -14.86
N TYR A 144 1.72 -4.08 -13.87
CA TYR A 144 2.47 -3.03 -13.20
C TYR A 144 3.51 -2.41 -14.15
N GLU A 145 3.65 -1.09 -14.08
CA GLU A 145 4.65 -0.33 -14.86
C GLU A 145 6.09 -0.67 -14.47
N ARG A 146 6.30 -1.14 -13.23
CA ARG A 146 7.61 -1.50 -12.68
C ARG A 146 8.32 -2.53 -13.56
N VAL A 147 9.59 -2.27 -13.85
CA VAL A 147 10.45 -3.17 -14.62
C VAL A 147 11.38 -3.92 -13.68
N VAL A 148 11.35 -5.25 -13.73
CA VAL A 148 12.26 -6.10 -12.95
C VAL A 148 13.47 -6.45 -13.81
N VAL A 149 14.66 -6.08 -13.36
CA VAL A 149 15.93 -6.39 -14.01
C VAL A 149 16.67 -7.40 -13.15
N SER A 150 16.88 -8.60 -13.68
CA SER A 150 17.57 -9.69 -12.96
C SER A 150 18.40 -10.53 -13.91
N LYS A 151 19.57 -10.98 -13.47
CA LYS A 151 20.38 -11.97 -14.21
C LYS A 151 19.72 -13.35 -14.21
N ALA A 152 18.98 -13.68 -13.16
CA ALA A 152 18.24 -14.94 -13.08
C ALA A 152 16.88 -14.82 -13.80
N PRO A 153 16.42 -15.87 -14.49
CA PRO A 153 15.12 -15.85 -15.15
C PRO A 153 13.98 -15.81 -14.13
N MET A 154 13.14 -14.77 -14.22
CA MET A 154 11.95 -14.58 -13.38
C MET A 154 10.67 -14.72 -14.23
N GLU A 155 10.51 -15.85 -14.92
CA GLU A 155 9.39 -16.09 -15.86
C GLU A 155 8.01 -15.91 -15.21
N HIS A 156 7.87 -16.35 -13.96
CA HIS A 156 6.61 -16.22 -13.21
C HIS A 156 6.13 -14.75 -13.13
N LEU A 157 7.04 -13.78 -13.10
CA LEU A 157 6.70 -12.36 -12.98
C LEU A 157 6.22 -11.70 -14.27
N LYS A 158 6.47 -12.30 -15.45
CA LYS A 158 6.12 -11.69 -16.74
C LYS A 158 4.62 -11.44 -16.91
N LYS A 159 3.78 -12.21 -16.20
CA LYS A 159 2.33 -12.00 -16.14
C LYS A 159 1.96 -10.63 -15.54
N TRP A 160 2.72 -10.16 -14.55
CA TRP A 160 2.38 -8.97 -13.78
C TRP A 160 3.23 -7.76 -14.13
N CYS A 161 4.45 -7.93 -14.65
CA CYS A 161 5.35 -6.81 -14.93
C CYS A 161 6.30 -7.10 -16.09
N ARG A 162 7.10 -6.11 -16.49
CA ARG A 162 8.16 -6.30 -17.50
C ARG A 162 9.40 -6.85 -16.82
N VAL A 163 9.87 -8.01 -17.27
CA VAL A 163 11.10 -8.65 -16.78
C VAL A 163 12.16 -8.55 -17.87
N LEU A 164 13.32 -8.00 -17.53
CA LEU A 164 14.47 -7.85 -18.42
C LEU A 164 15.68 -8.57 -17.82
N GLN A 165 16.50 -9.15 -18.71
CA GLN A 165 17.77 -9.75 -18.36
C GLN A 165 18.89 -8.91 -18.96
N PRO A 166 19.81 -8.37 -18.14
CA PRO A 166 20.90 -7.57 -18.65
C PRO A 166 21.87 -8.42 -19.47
N GLY A 167 22.22 -7.93 -20.66
CA GLY A 167 23.24 -8.52 -21.53
C GLY A 167 24.65 -8.47 -20.92
N SER A 168 25.60 -9.18 -21.53
CA SER A 168 26.97 -9.34 -21.00
C SER A 168 27.81 -8.05 -20.90
N GLY A 169 27.32 -6.93 -21.43
CA GLY A 169 27.95 -5.61 -21.33
C GLY A 169 27.01 -4.48 -20.90
N GLU A 170 25.75 -4.79 -20.60
CA GLU A 170 24.78 -3.78 -20.16
C GLU A 170 24.97 -3.46 -18.68
N THR A 171 24.78 -2.19 -18.35
CA THR A 171 24.88 -1.69 -16.97
C THR A 171 23.55 -1.10 -16.54
N TRP A 172 23.39 -0.82 -15.24
CA TRP A 172 22.18 -0.18 -14.73
C TRP A 172 21.86 1.16 -15.42
N LYS A 173 22.86 1.85 -15.99
CA LYS A 173 22.66 3.12 -16.71
C LYS A 173 21.76 2.99 -17.94
N ASP A 174 21.78 1.84 -18.60
CA ASP A 174 20.99 1.57 -19.82
C ASP A 174 19.48 1.45 -19.51
N TYR A 175 19.15 1.24 -18.23
CA TYR A 175 17.78 1.05 -17.76
C TYR A 175 17.16 2.33 -17.19
N THR A 176 17.89 3.44 -17.13
CA THR A 176 17.43 4.76 -16.62
C THR A 176 16.26 5.36 -17.40
N VAL A 177 15.95 4.83 -18.58
CA VAL A 177 14.74 5.17 -19.35
C VAL A 177 13.46 4.82 -18.59
N PHE A 178 13.52 3.84 -17.67
CA PHE A 178 12.37 3.42 -16.87
C PHE A 178 12.32 4.18 -15.54
N LYS A 179 11.13 4.70 -15.22
CA LYS A 179 10.87 5.43 -13.96
C LYS A 179 10.89 4.50 -12.74
N LEU A 180 10.32 3.30 -12.87
CA LEU A 180 10.20 2.33 -11.78
C LEU A 180 10.94 1.05 -12.17
N VAL A 181 12.03 0.76 -11.45
CA VAL A 181 12.85 -0.43 -11.69
C VAL A 181 13.11 -1.17 -10.38
N THR A 182 13.02 -2.49 -10.40
CA THR A 182 13.58 -3.34 -9.35
C THR A 182 14.80 -4.04 -9.90
N TRP A 183 15.99 -3.67 -9.42
CA TRP A 183 17.24 -4.30 -9.76
C TRP A 183 17.56 -5.42 -8.76
N ILE A 184 17.78 -6.63 -9.26
CA ILE A 184 18.05 -7.82 -8.43
C ILE A 184 19.47 -8.32 -8.67
N GLY A 185 20.26 -8.36 -7.60
CA GLY A 185 21.61 -8.91 -7.60
C GLY A 185 22.72 -7.89 -7.92
N ALA A 186 23.89 -8.41 -8.30
CA ALA A 186 25.10 -7.60 -8.47
C ALA A 186 25.02 -6.63 -9.66
N GLY A 187 25.78 -5.52 -9.59
CA GLY A 187 25.83 -4.48 -10.62
C GLY A 187 24.80 -3.36 -10.46
N ALA A 188 24.15 -3.29 -9.29
CA ALA A 188 23.22 -2.23 -8.95
C ALA A 188 23.92 -0.85 -8.81
N PRO A 189 23.19 0.26 -9.01
CA PRO A 189 23.69 1.58 -8.67
C PRO A 189 23.94 1.71 -7.16
N ALA A 190 25.03 2.38 -6.77
CA ALA A 190 25.28 2.72 -5.36
C ALA A 190 24.23 3.72 -4.83
N ASN A 191 23.86 4.70 -5.66
CA ASN A 191 22.77 5.64 -5.41
C ASN A 191 21.69 5.43 -6.48
N PRO A 192 20.62 4.68 -6.17
CA PRO A 192 19.57 4.39 -7.14
C PRO A 192 18.79 5.65 -7.54
N PRO A 193 18.35 5.77 -8.82
CA PRO A 193 17.42 6.81 -9.23
C PRO A 193 16.09 6.77 -8.47
N LYS A 194 15.32 7.88 -8.52
CA LYS A 194 13.97 7.95 -7.93
C LYS A 194 13.08 6.79 -8.40
N GLY A 195 12.43 6.11 -7.46
CA GLY A 195 11.50 5.00 -7.73
C GLY A 195 12.17 3.64 -8.00
N TRP A 196 13.49 3.58 -7.95
CA TRP A 196 14.25 2.34 -8.11
C TRP A 196 14.43 1.62 -6.79
N VAL A 197 14.28 0.30 -6.84
CA VAL A 197 14.46 -0.62 -5.72
C VAL A 197 15.65 -1.51 -6.04
N VAL A 198 16.59 -1.64 -5.11
CA VAL A 198 17.75 -2.52 -5.25
C VAL A 198 17.63 -3.65 -4.23
N LEU A 199 17.65 -4.90 -4.72
CA LEU A 199 17.49 -6.09 -3.91
C LEU A 199 18.68 -7.04 -4.08
N GLY A 200 18.93 -7.87 -3.06
CA GLY A 200 19.92 -8.94 -3.10
C GLY A 200 19.58 -10.04 -4.11
N ALA A 201 20.42 -11.07 -4.18
CA ALA A 201 20.27 -12.14 -5.18
C ALA A 201 19.03 -13.03 -5.00
N ASN A 202 18.47 -13.09 -3.79
CA ASN A 202 17.28 -13.90 -3.48
C ASN A 202 16.30 -13.09 -2.60
N PRO A 203 15.63 -12.08 -3.18
CA PRO A 203 14.66 -11.28 -2.44
C PRO A 203 13.38 -12.06 -2.16
N SER A 204 12.65 -11.61 -1.16
CA SER A 204 11.30 -12.10 -0.94
C SER A 204 10.36 -11.62 -2.06
N PRO A 205 9.41 -12.46 -2.54
CA PRO A 205 8.60 -12.17 -3.72
C PRO A 205 7.81 -10.86 -3.66
N GLU A 206 7.29 -10.53 -2.47
CA GLU A 206 6.52 -9.33 -2.19
C GLU A 206 7.34 -8.04 -2.37
N MET A 207 8.66 -8.10 -2.21
CA MET A 207 9.56 -6.95 -2.38
C MET A 207 9.92 -6.69 -3.85
N VAL A 208 9.74 -7.68 -4.72
CA VAL A 208 10.14 -7.55 -6.13
C VAL A 208 9.20 -6.62 -6.90
N VAL A 209 7.89 -6.76 -6.63
CA VAL A 209 6.84 -5.86 -7.12
C VAL A 209 5.96 -5.46 -5.92
N PRO A 210 6.44 -4.52 -5.07
CA PRO A 210 5.76 -4.14 -3.82
C PRO A 210 4.31 -3.69 -4.03
N GLU A 211 4.06 -2.98 -5.14
CA GLU A 211 2.73 -2.50 -5.50
C GLU A 211 1.72 -3.63 -5.63
N ARG A 212 2.15 -4.82 -6.04
CA ARG A 212 1.27 -5.97 -6.17
C ARG A 212 0.70 -6.42 -4.83
N THR A 213 1.54 -6.46 -3.80
CA THR A 213 1.11 -6.83 -2.45
C THR A 213 0.17 -5.75 -1.91
N ILE A 214 0.59 -4.48 -1.97
CA ILE A 214 -0.19 -3.35 -1.44
C ILE A 214 -1.55 -3.22 -2.15
N ASP A 215 -1.57 -3.30 -3.47
CA ASP A 215 -2.82 -3.22 -4.25
C ASP A 215 -3.75 -4.39 -3.98
N TRP A 216 -3.23 -5.57 -3.65
CA TRP A 216 -4.09 -6.67 -3.21
C TRP A 216 -4.84 -6.29 -1.93
N PHE A 217 -4.18 -5.73 -0.93
CA PHE A 217 -4.85 -5.28 0.30
C PHE A 217 -5.86 -4.16 0.00
N ARG A 218 -5.49 -3.18 -0.83
CA ARG A 218 -6.39 -2.09 -1.25
C ARG A 218 -7.64 -2.59 -1.97
N ASN A 219 -7.48 -3.49 -2.94
CA ASN A 219 -8.60 -4.06 -3.70
C ASN A 219 -9.51 -4.96 -2.85
N ASN A 220 -9.01 -5.47 -1.73
CA ASN A 220 -9.72 -6.39 -0.85
C ASN A 220 -10.11 -5.76 0.50
N GLN A 221 -10.15 -4.43 0.62
CA GLN A 221 -10.54 -3.74 1.86
C GLN A 221 -11.91 -4.19 2.41
N ARG A 222 -12.89 -4.42 1.53
CA ARG A 222 -14.23 -4.85 1.95
C ARG A 222 -14.25 -6.23 2.64
N PRO A 223 -13.72 -7.32 2.04
CA PRO A 223 -13.63 -8.59 2.75
C PRO A 223 -12.67 -8.55 3.95
N LEU A 224 -11.58 -7.77 3.89
CA LEU A 224 -10.61 -7.67 4.98
C LEU A 224 -11.18 -6.93 6.21
N SER A 225 -11.99 -5.89 6.01
CA SER A 225 -12.69 -5.21 7.13
C SER A 225 -13.71 -6.12 7.82
N ALA A 226 -14.33 -7.05 7.09
CA ALA A 226 -15.16 -8.10 7.67
C ALA A 226 -14.34 -9.01 8.59
N LEU A 227 -13.13 -9.41 8.17
CA LEU A 227 -12.22 -10.20 9.00
C LEU A 227 -11.77 -9.44 10.24
N VAL A 228 -11.42 -8.15 10.12
CA VAL A 228 -11.10 -7.29 11.27
C VAL A 228 -12.26 -7.24 12.27
N ALA A 229 -13.48 -7.08 11.78
CA ALA A 229 -14.66 -7.07 12.64
C ALA A 229 -14.88 -8.45 13.32
N LEU A 230 -14.60 -9.56 12.64
CA LEU A 230 -14.65 -10.90 13.24
C LEU A 230 -13.53 -11.13 14.26
N VAL A 231 -12.32 -10.61 14.03
CA VAL A 231 -11.22 -10.66 15.01
C VAL A 231 -11.59 -9.87 16.27
N GLY A 232 -12.16 -8.67 16.12
CA GLY A 232 -12.67 -7.90 17.25
C GLY A 232 -13.87 -8.57 17.94
N ASP A 233 -14.70 -9.31 17.20
CA ASP A 233 -15.76 -10.14 17.77
C ASP A 233 -15.17 -11.30 18.60
N ALA A 234 -14.13 -11.95 18.09
CA ALA A 234 -13.43 -13.06 18.75
C ALA A 234 -12.78 -12.66 20.07
N GLN A 235 -12.25 -11.43 20.16
CA GLN A 235 -11.70 -10.89 21.39
C GLN A 235 -12.73 -10.75 22.53
N LYS A 236 -14.03 -10.70 22.20
CA LYS A 236 -15.11 -10.67 23.21
C LYS A 236 -15.39 -12.06 23.81
N GLY A 237 -14.83 -13.12 23.23
CA GLY A 237 -14.98 -14.50 23.67
C GLY A 237 -16.19 -15.24 23.08
N ASP A 238 -16.18 -16.55 23.29
CA ASP A 238 -17.13 -17.52 22.72
C ASP A 238 -18.40 -17.75 23.54
N GLU A 239 -18.45 -17.26 24.78
CA GLU A 239 -19.59 -17.49 25.71
C GLU A 239 -19.95 -18.98 25.88
N ASN A 240 -18.97 -19.90 25.74
CA ASN A 240 -19.15 -21.35 25.71
C ASN A 240 -20.07 -21.88 24.58
N GLN A 241 -20.26 -21.09 23.52
CA GLN A 241 -21.05 -21.47 22.35
C GLN A 241 -20.15 -22.08 21.28
N SER A 242 -20.34 -23.37 20.98
CA SER A 242 -19.56 -24.08 19.95
C SER A 242 -19.66 -23.42 18.55
N PHE A 243 -20.79 -22.77 18.26
CA PHE A 243 -20.99 -22.01 17.03
C PHE A 243 -20.03 -20.83 16.87
N LEU A 244 -19.78 -20.07 17.95
CA LEU A 244 -18.83 -18.96 17.94
C LEU A 244 -17.40 -19.48 17.85
N SER A 245 -17.10 -20.54 18.59
CA SER A 245 -15.76 -21.11 18.62
C SER A 245 -15.28 -21.58 17.25
N ASP A 246 -16.19 -22.18 16.46
CA ASP A 246 -15.93 -22.54 15.06
C ASP A 246 -15.56 -21.32 14.18
N ILE A 247 -16.20 -20.16 14.41
CA ILE A 247 -15.95 -18.92 13.66
C ILE A 247 -14.65 -18.26 14.14
N HIS A 248 -14.46 -18.15 15.45
CA HIS A 248 -13.30 -17.51 16.06
C HIS A 248 -12.01 -18.29 15.76
N THR A 249 -12.09 -19.63 15.77
CA THR A 249 -10.98 -20.49 15.32
C THR A 249 -10.57 -20.22 13.87
N ALA A 250 -11.52 -19.85 13.00
CA ALA A 250 -11.22 -19.55 11.59
C ALA A 250 -10.48 -18.22 11.38
N VAL A 251 -10.48 -17.33 12.37
CA VAL A 251 -9.76 -16.03 12.35
C VAL A 251 -8.58 -15.99 13.33
N ALA A 252 -8.31 -17.08 14.03
CA ALA A 252 -7.16 -17.20 14.92
C ALA A 252 -5.84 -17.00 14.15
N GLY A 253 -4.92 -16.22 14.70
CA GLY A 253 -3.66 -15.84 14.05
C GLY A 253 -3.73 -14.56 13.21
N LEU A 254 -4.91 -13.95 13.07
CA LEU A 254 -5.12 -12.69 12.34
C LEU A 254 -5.20 -11.46 13.25
N GLU A 255 -4.72 -11.55 14.49
CA GLU A 255 -4.88 -10.50 15.52
C GLU A 255 -4.20 -9.19 15.12
N ARG A 256 -3.14 -9.26 14.30
CA ARG A 256 -2.39 -8.10 13.81
C ARG A 256 -2.94 -7.49 12.51
N LEU A 257 -3.91 -8.14 11.88
CA LEU A 257 -4.53 -7.63 10.65
C LEU A 257 -5.07 -6.19 10.77
N PRO A 258 -5.71 -5.78 11.90
CA PRO A 258 -6.17 -4.39 12.06
C PRO A 258 -5.02 -3.38 12.04
N GLU A 259 -3.90 -3.70 12.70
CA GLU A 259 -2.69 -2.86 12.72
C GLU A 259 -2.14 -2.66 11.31
N TRP A 260 -2.02 -3.77 10.56
CA TRP A 260 -1.48 -3.74 9.21
C TRP A 260 -2.35 -2.97 8.24
N LEU A 261 -3.68 -3.11 8.32
CA LEU A 261 -4.59 -2.37 7.45
C LEU A 261 -4.55 -0.87 7.71
N ASN A 262 -4.43 -0.43 8.97
CA ASN A 262 -4.30 0.98 9.30
C ASN A 262 -2.97 1.56 8.75
N SER A 263 -1.88 0.78 8.79
CA SER A 263 -0.57 1.23 8.29
C SER A 263 -0.52 1.54 6.78
N ILE A 264 -1.44 0.96 5.99
CA ILE A 264 -1.52 1.21 4.54
C ILE A 264 -1.88 2.68 4.25
N ASP A 265 -2.70 3.28 5.11
CA ASP A 265 -3.22 4.64 4.93
C ASP A 265 -2.39 5.69 5.70
N GLU A 266 -1.64 5.31 6.73
CA GLU A 266 -0.81 6.21 7.55
C GLU A 266 0.43 6.75 6.80
N GLN A 267 0.37 7.97 6.26
CA GLN A 267 1.46 8.58 5.50
C GLN A 267 2.36 9.55 6.29
N GLY A 268 1.90 10.03 7.46
CA GLY A 268 2.67 10.77 8.47
C GLY A 268 3.77 11.69 7.93
N ASP A 269 5.02 11.32 8.16
CA ASP A 269 6.20 12.13 7.84
C ASP A 269 6.32 12.50 6.34
N LEU A 270 5.78 11.68 5.44
CA LEU A 270 5.80 11.96 4.01
C LEU A 270 4.84 13.09 3.63
N GLU A 271 3.70 13.20 4.32
CA GLU A 271 2.77 14.32 4.12
C GLU A 271 3.40 15.63 4.58
N THR A 272 4.15 15.61 5.69
CA THR A 272 4.89 16.78 6.16
C THR A 272 5.96 17.21 5.15
N ILE A 273 6.74 16.28 4.61
CA ILE A 273 7.76 16.61 3.59
C ILE A 273 7.11 17.17 2.32
N ALA A 274 6.01 16.57 1.86
CA ALA A 274 5.28 17.02 0.67
C ALA A 274 4.74 18.44 0.85
N ASP A 275 4.13 18.70 2.00
CA ASP A 275 3.54 19.97 2.36
C ASP A 275 4.60 21.09 2.49
N VAL A 276 5.72 20.82 3.15
CA VAL A 276 6.85 21.76 3.25
C VAL A 276 7.44 22.05 1.88
N LYS A 277 7.58 21.03 1.02
CA LYS A 277 8.05 21.19 -0.37
C LYS A 277 7.13 22.13 -1.16
N ASP A 278 5.81 21.92 -1.10
CA ASP A 278 4.82 22.75 -1.80
C ASP A 278 4.81 24.20 -1.30
N ARG A 279 5.03 24.40 0.00
CA ARG A 279 5.07 25.75 0.61
C ARG A 279 6.43 26.42 0.55
N LEU A 280 7.51 25.72 0.20
CA LEU A 280 8.89 26.18 0.35
C LEU A 280 9.12 27.57 -0.27
N TRP A 281 8.64 27.77 -1.50
CA TRP A 281 8.77 29.05 -2.19
C TRP A 281 8.00 30.18 -1.52
N LYS A 282 6.84 29.88 -0.94
CA LYS A 282 6.03 30.85 -0.20
C LYS A 282 6.71 31.23 1.12
N ILE A 283 7.28 30.26 1.82
CA ILE A 283 8.07 30.47 3.04
C ILE A 283 9.29 31.36 2.73
N ALA A 284 10.06 31.00 1.69
CA ALA A 284 11.23 31.76 1.26
C ALA A 284 10.88 33.23 0.93
N LYS A 285 9.79 33.46 0.20
CA LYS A 285 9.32 34.82 -0.11
C LYS A 285 8.80 35.58 1.11
N GLY A 286 8.16 34.88 2.06
CA GLY A 286 7.78 35.46 3.34
C GLY A 286 8.98 35.93 4.14
N LEU A 287 10.01 35.09 4.25
CA LEU A 287 11.27 35.43 4.93
C LEU A 287 11.99 36.61 4.25
N GLU A 288 12.00 36.67 2.91
CA GLU A 288 12.53 37.81 2.16
C GLU A 288 11.83 39.12 2.53
N ALA A 289 10.51 39.10 2.61
CA ALA A 289 9.73 40.28 3.00
C ALA A 289 10.04 40.68 4.44
N THR A 290 9.99 39.73 5.38
CA THR A 290 10.21 40.02 6.80
C THR A 290 11.61 40.57 7.09
N VAL A 291 12.66 40.02 6.48
CA VAL A 291 14.02 40.56 6.63
C VAL A 291 14.12 41.97 6.06
N ASN A 292 13.48 42.22 4.90
CA ASN A 292 13.50 43.55 4.31
C ASN A 292 12.76 44.58 5.17
N ASP A 293 11.63 44.20 5.77
CA ASP A 293 10.84 45.06 6.64
C ASP A 293 11.57 45.34 7.97
N GLU A 294 12.10 44.30 8.65
CA GLU A 294 12.83 44.42 9.92
C GLU A 294 14.06 45.35 9.75
N VAL A 295 14.83 45.18 8.67
CA VAL A 295 15.99 46.03 8.39
C VAL A 295 15.57 47.44 7.95
N ALA A 296 14.50 47.60 7.18
CA ALA A 296 14.01 48.93 6.79
C ALA A 296 13.54 49.75 8.01
N GLU A 297 12.88 49.11 8.97
CA GLU A 297 12.49 49.72 10.23
C GLU A 297 13.72 50.13 11.05
N ALA A 298 14.72 49.24 11.16
CA ALA A 298 15.97 49.56 11.82
C ALA A 298 16.75 50.70 11.15
N MET A 299 16.78 50.75 9.81
CA MET A 299 17.39 51.84 9.04
C MET A 299 16.68 53.18 9.28
N ASN A 300 15.34 53.19 9.37
CA ASN A 300 14.58 54.39 9.69
C ASN A 300 14.85 54.87 11.12
N ASN A 301 14.90 53.95 12.08
CA ASN A 301 15.24 54.27 13.47
C ASN A 301 16.68 54.81 13.58
N ALA A 302 17.64 54.19 12.90
CA ALA A 302 19.01 54.69 12.81
C ALA A 302 19.06 56.10 12.20
N LYS A 303 18.30 56.34 11.13
CA LYS A 303 18.19 57.66 10.47
C LYS A 303 17.60 58.75 11.40
N MET A 304 16.66 58.40 12.28
CA MET A 304 16.10 59.34 13.26
C MET A 304 17.06 59.62 14.43
N ASN A 305 18.00 58.71 14.71
CA ASN A 305 18.99 58.84 15.78
C ASN A 305 20.30 59.54 15.36
N LEU A 306 20.47 59.91 14.08
CA LEU A 306 21.61 60.70 13.61
C LEU A 306 21.50 62.17 14.06
N SER A 307 22.62 62.76 14.47
CA SER A 307 22.70 64.16 14.91
C SER A 307 22.41 65.13 13.75
N GLY A 308 21.77 66.27 14.05
CA GLY A 308 21.42 67.30 13.05
C GLY A 308 22.61 67.85 12.24
N SER A 309 23.84 67.76 12.76
CA SER A 309 25.08 68.10 12.04
C SER A 309 25.51 67.03 11.04
N GLU A 310 25.26 65.75 11.32
CA GLU A 310 25.62 64.62 10.46
C GLU A 310 24.65 64.48 9.27
N LEU A 311 23.38 64.85 9.48
CA LEU A 311 22.37 64.93 8.43
C LEU A 311 22.71 66.00 7.36
N LEU A 312 23.35 67.09 7.76
CA LEU A 312 23.78 68.17 6.86
C LEU A 312 25.03 67.77 6.06
N GLU A 313 25.98 67.07 6.68
CA GLU A 313 27.17 66.52 6.00
C GLU A 313 26.77 65.43 4.99
N ALA A 314 25.80 64.58 5.35
CA ALA A 314 25.21 63.56 4.49
C ALA A 314 24.49 64.09 3.24
N LEU A 315 23.92 65.30 3.31
CA LEU A 315 23.25 65.94 2.18
C LEU A 315 24.25 66.37 1.09
N SER A 316 25.52 66.57 1.47
CA SER A 316 26.61 66.95 0.56
C SER A 316 27.21 65.78 -0.21
N ASP A 317 27.15 64.55 0.35
CA ASP A 317 27.65 63.33 -0.29
C ASP A 317 26.77 62.12 0.05
N GLY A 318 25.68 61.95 -0.71
CA GLY A 318 24.68 60.90 -0.49
C GLY A 318 25.24 59.46 -0.58
N ALA A 319 26.37 59.26 -1.26
CA ALA A 319 27.03 57.95 -1.36
C ALA A 319 27.82 57.61 -0.08
N ALA A 320 28.46 58.60 0.54
CA ALA A 320 29.15 58.42 1.83
C ALA A 320 28.16 58.14 2.96
N PHE A 321 26.99 58.79 2.94
CA PHE A 321 25.90 58.55 3.89
C PHE A 321 25.36 57.12 3.80
N GLN A 322 25.05 56.63 2.60
CA GLN A 322 24.56 55.26 2.40
C GLN A 322 25.58 54.21 2.87
N ARG A 323 26.89 54.44 2.70
CA ARG A 323 27.93 53.54 3.21
C ARG A 323 28.00 53.53 4.74
N LYS A 324 27.94 54.69 5.39
CA LYS A 324 27.91 54.80 6.86
C LYS A 324 26.65 54.16 7.45
N LEU A 325 25.49 54.37 6.83
CA LEU A 325 24.23 53.76 7.27
C LEU A 325 24.28 52.24 7.14
N LYS A 326 24.80 51.73 6.02
CA LYS A 326 24.98 50.30 5.78
C LYS A 326 25.99 49.67 6.75
N GLN A 327 27.00 50.42 7.18
CA GLN A 327 27.98 49.97 8.19
C GLN A 327 27.37 49.98 9.60
N ALA A 328 26.55 50.97 9.94
CA ALA A 328 25.86 51.06 11.22
C ALA A 328 24.72 50.03 11.37
N THR A 329 24.12 49.59 10.26
CA THR A 329 23.05 48.57 10.27
C THR A 329 23.52 47.18 9.88
N SER A 330 24.83 46.96 9.73
CA SER A 330 25.39 45.67 9.31
C SER A 330 25.02 44.54 10.28
N ASP A 331 25.12 44.81 11.58
CA ASP A 331 24.81 43.83 12.63
C ASP A 331 23.32 43.46 12.64
N VAL A 332 22.45 44.46 12.40
CA VAL A 332 21.00 44.23 12.31
C VAL A 332 20.64 43.40 11.07
N ILE A 333 21.34 43.62 9.95
CA ILE A 333 21.15 42.81 8.74
C ILE A 333 21.55 41.36 9.02
N THR A 334 22.67 41.12 9.72
CA THR A 334 23.10 39.76 10.07
C THR A 334 22.14 39.09 11.03
N ASP A 335 21.64 39.80 12.04
CA ASP A 335 20.69 39.28 13.03
C ASP A 335 19.35 38.91 12.37
N ALA A 336 18.82 39.78 11.50
CA ALA A 336 17.59 39.51 10.76
C ALA A 336 17.74 38.31 9.81
N MET A 337 18.87 38.20 9.12
CA MET A 337 19.18 37.04 8.26
C MET A 337 19.32 35.74 9.07
N GLU A 338 19.91 35.80 10.27
CA GLU A 338 20.05 34.65 11.16
C GLU A 338 18.69 34.23 11.76
N ALA A 339 17.85 35.18 12.17
CA ALA A 339 16.48 34.92 12.61
C ALA A 339 15.65 34.27 11.49
N ALA A 340 15.76 34.76 10.26
CA ALA A 340 15.09 34.15 9.11
C ALA A 340 15.59 32.71 8.83
N LYS A 341 16.88 32.45 9.03
CA LYS A 341 17.44 31.10 8.95
C LYS A 341 16.89 30.17 10.04
N GLN A 342 16.76 30.66 11.27
CA GLN A 342 16.15 29.89 12.37
C GLN A 342 14.68 29.58 12.08
N ARG A 343 13.91 30.53 11.55
CA ARG A 343 12.52 30.30 11.14
C ARG A 343 12.43 29.24 10.03
N LEU A 344 13.33 29.28 9.03
CA LEU A 344 13.40 28.22 8.02
C LEU A 344 13.78 26.86 8.63
N ALA A 345 14.63 26.83 9.65
CA ALA A 345 15.01 25.61 10.35
C ALA A 345 13.81 24.93 11.02
N VAL A 346 12.94 25.71 11.65
CA VAL A 346 11.70 25.22 12.28
C VAL A 346 10.75 24.65 11.23
N GLU A 347 10.59 25.32 10.09
CA GLU A 347 9.73 24.83 9.00
C GLU A 347 10.28 23.54 8.34
N LEU A 348 11.59 23.32 8.39
CA LEU A 348 12.23 22.10 7.85
C LEU A 348 12.36 20.98 8.88
N GLU A 349 11.94 21.20 10.12
CA GLU A 349 11.97 20.18 11.17
C GLU A 349 11.10 18.98 10.78
N GLY A 350 11.62 17.76 10.99
CA GLY A 350 10.94 16.53 10.56
C GLY A 350 11.14 16.14 9.08
N THR A 351 11.69 17.02 8.22
CA THR A 351 11.89 16.69 6.79
C THR A 351 13.20 15.95 6.46
N GLY A 352 14.13 15.88 7.42
CA GLY A 352 15.46 15.29 7.26
C GLY A 352 16.41 16.08 6.36
N VAL A 353 16.02 17.28 5.88
CA VAL A 353 16.87 18.17 5.06
C VAL A 353 17.59 19.17 5.95
N ARG A 354 18.89 19.38 5.71
CA ARG A 354 19.69 20.37 6.46
C ARG A 354 19.45 21.77 5.94
N VAL A 355 19.38 22.72 6.87
CA VAL A 355 19.26 24.15 6.54
C VAL A 355 20.55 24.63 5.87
N PRO A 356 20.47 25.33 4.73
CA PRO A 356 21.63 25.89 4.04
C PRO A 356 22.40 26.90 4.91
N TYR A 357 23.69 27.06 4.62
CA TYR A 357 24.54 28.03 5.34
C TYR A 357 24.11 29.48 5.09
N SER A 358 23.72 29.80 3.85
CA SER A 358 23.24 31.12 3.42
C SER A 358 22.00 30.98 2.54
N ILE A 359 20.94 31.73 2.85
CA ILE A 359 19.66 31.70 2.12
C ILE A 359 19.50 32.97 1.27
N PHE A 360 20.17 34.06 1.63
CA PHE A 360 20.11 35.35 0.96
C PHE A 360 21.37 35.64 0.15
N ALA A 361 21.23 36.41 -0.93
CA ALA A 361 22.32 37.00 -1.67
C ALA A 361 23.11 37.99 -0.79
N LYS A 362 24.40 38.20 -1.13
CA LYS A 362 25.30 39.10 -0.37
C LYS A 362 24.97 40.60 -0.53
N ASP A 363 24.08 40.93 -1.46
CA ASP A 363 23.69 42.30 -1.76
C ASP A 363 22.42 42.72 -1.01
N TRP A 364 22.34 44.01 -0.68
CA TRP A 364 21.16 44.64 -0.09
C TRP A 364 20.35 45.36 -1.18
N PRO A 365 19.01 45.29 -1.23
CA PRO A 365 18.08 44.60 -0.31
C PRO A 365 18.20 43.06 -0.33
N ALA A 366 17.83 42.42 0.79
CA ALA A 366 17.93 40.98 0.94
C ALA A 366 17.05 40.28 -0.10
N LYS A 367 17.67 39.45 -0.94
CA LYS A 367 17.00 38.61 -1.94
C LYS A 367 17.34 37.17 -1.68
N VAL A 368 16.35 36.30 -1.72
CA VAL A 368 16.60 34.86 -1.59
C VAL A 368 17.41 34.36 -2.78
N ASP A 369 18.44 33.56 -2.52
CA ASP A 369 19.19 32.88 -3.56
C ASP A 369 18.35 31.73 -4.12
N ARG A 370 17.83 31.94 -5.34
CA ARG A 370 17.03 30.96 -6.05
C ARG A 370 17.73 29.61 -6.19
N LYS A 371 19.06 29.59 -6.39
CA LYS A 371 19.80 28.32 -6.53
C LYS A 371 19.73 27.50 -5.25
N VAL A 372 19.84 28.16 -4.10
CA VAL A 372 19.78 27.51 -2.78
C VAL A 372 18.38 26.93 -2.53
N ILE A 373 17.32 27.65 -2.91
CA ILE A 373 15.94 27.14 -2.79
C ILE A 373 15.68 25.99 -3.76
N ASP A 374 16.17 26.08 -4.99
CA ASP A 374 16.04 24.99 -5.98
C ASP A 374 16.82 23.74 -5.51
N GLU A 375 18.00 23.89 -4.90
CA GLU A 375 18.75 22.79 -4.27
C GLU A 375 17.98 22.16 -3.10
N LEU A 376 17.33 22.99 -2.30
CA LEU A 376 16.54 22.52 -1.16
C LEU A 376 15.24 21.81 -1.61
N ASP A 377 14.58 22.33 -2.64
CA ASP A 377 13.42 21.67 -3.28
C ASP A 377 13.80 20.30 -3.84
N ASN A 378 14.96 20.21 -4.49
CA ASN A 378 15.51 18.96 -4.98
C ASN A 378 15.81 17.99 -3.83
N ALA A 379 16.43 18.45 -2.74
CA ALA A 379 16.72 17.63 -1.57
C ALA A 379 15.46 17.09 -0.91
N LEU A 380 14.43 17.92 -0.71
CA LEU A 380 13.11 17.50 -0.23
C LEU A 380 12.47 16.48 -1.18
N GLY A 381 12.56 16.71 -2.49
CA GLY A 381 12.05 15.78 -3.50
C GLY A 381 12.73 14.41 -3.51
N VAL A 382 14.04 14.38 -3.23
CA VAL A 382 14.82 13.13 -3.10
C VAL A 382 14.46 12.40 -1.80
N ASN A 383 14.40 13.10 -0.67
CA ASN A 383 14.01 12.51 0.62
C ASN A 383 12.59 11.94 0.56
N LEU A 384 11.64 12.69 0.00
CA LEU A 384 10.27 12.25 -0.20
C LEU A 384 10.22 10.96 -1.04
N ALA A 385 10.94 10.93 -2.16
CA ALA A 385 10.99 9.76 -3.03
C ALA A 385 11.64 8.52 -2.36
N SER A 386 12.71 8.75 -1.59
CA SER A 386 13.38 7.69 -0.85
C SER A 386 12.47 7.13 0.24
N GLY A 387 11.82 8.00 1.00
CA GLY A 387 10.88 7.62 2.06
C GLY A 387 9.63 6.91 1.51
N GLU A 388 9.07 7.36 0.38
CA GLU A 388 8.00 6.65 -0.32
C GLU A 388 8.41 5.21 -0.70
N THR A 389 9.62 5.06 -1.23
CA THR A 389 10.15 3.75 -1.65
C THR A 389 10.41 2.85 -0.44
N GLU A 390 11.03 3.37 0.62
CA GLU A 390 11.31 2.63 1.85
C GLU A 390 10.03 2.23 2.58
N ARG A 391 9.04 3.12 2.66
CA ARG A 391 7.73 2.83 3.22
C ARG A 391 7.00 1.77 2.40
N MET A 392 6.98 1.90 1.07
CA MET A 392 6.39 0.90 0.19
C MET A 392 7.01 -0.48 0.40
N LEU A 393 8.33 -0.56 0.52
CA LEU A 393 9.05 -1.80 0.79
C LEU A 393 8.74 -2.35 2.19
N THR A 394 8.68 -1.48 3.21
CA THR A 394 8.32 -1.87 4.57
C THR A 394 6.89 -2.42 4.64
N LEU A 395 5.95 -1.75 3.99
CA LEU A 395 4.56 -2.21 3.86
C LEU A 395 4.50 -3.55 3.14
N ALA A 396 5.16 -3.69 1.99
CA ALA A 396 5.17 -4.94 1.24
C ALA A 396 5.73 -6.09 2.07
N LYS A 397 6.83 -5.87 2.81
CA LYS A 397 7.44 -6.87 3.68
C LYS A 397 6.57 -7.27 4.87
N ASN A 398 5.82 -6.33 5.44
CA ASN A 398 4.95 -6.61 6.59
C ASN A 398 3.64 -7.29 6.17
N LEU A 399 3.19 -7.04 4.93
CA LEU A 399 1.92 -7.52 4.39
C LEU A 399 2.02 -8.84 3.60
N GLY A 400 3.20 -9.14 3.05
CA GLY A 400 3.50 -10.41 2.37
C GLY A 400 3.98 -11.47 3.35
#